data_AF-A0A953XG90-F1
#
_entry.id   AF-A0A953XG90-F1
#
_cell.length_a   1.000
_cell.length_b   1.000
_cell.length_c   1.000
_cell.angle_alpha   90.00
_cell.angle_beta   90.00
_cell.angle_gamma   90.00
#
_symmetry.space_group_name_H-M   'P 1'
#
loop_
_entity.id
_entity.type
_entity.pdbx_description
1 polymer ?
#
loop_
_entity_poly.entity_id
_entity_poly.type
_entity_poly.pdbx_seq_one_letter_code
_entity_poly.pdbx_strand_id
1 'polypeptide(L)'
;MTARFHPLRPLGRWLSGFAAVGLRELTAYAASPATAVVLLAHAVGSLALALEVGDWLARGSADLAPLFSAQPWVLAAICPALAMRLWADERRSGTWELLRSLPVPATALVAGKLAAAWLVLTLGLALTAPLWFAAAWLGDPDPGMALAGYLGAWLLAGAYLAIGGFASALARSPVVAFVLGAAMSLALTAAGALRALGLAGAALPADLVDAAADLGLAAAEDSFASGVVELRSVLLPLLLVALFAYLTRLAIGPNAQGAAGRVAAPFAGIAAVTLAVALGLGAAGLTQRLDLTEDGRHALAPETREVLASLDEPLRLTLTYSESVGRGVPVVARTARRVRELLDAYRAASGGRLVVREVLAEPFDASEDAAVADGLVPAAGPGGQALFLGLVAANSVDDVRVMPLITP
;
A
#
# COMPACT_ATOMS: atom_id res chain seq x y z
N MET A 1 -17.95 -54.48 -10.37
CA MET A 1 -18.35 -53.07 -10.62
C MET A 1 -17.10 -52.25 -10.87
N THR A 2 -16.71 -52.08 -12.13
CA THR A 2 -15.57 -51.23 -12.54
C THR A 2 -16.07 -49.80 -12.65
N ALA A 3 -15.81 -48.97 -11.64
CA ALA A 3 -16.05 -47.54 -11.72
C ALA A 3 -15.21 -46.97 -12.87
N ARG A 4 -15.86 -46.58 -13.97
CA ARG A 4 -15.21 -45.86 -15.07
C ARG A 4 -14.76 -44.51 -14.52
N PHE A 5 -13.47 -44.39 -14.19
CA PHE A 5 -12.83 -43.10 -14.00
C PHE A 5 -12.89 -42.36 -15.33
N HIS A 6 -13.87 -41.48 -15.49
CA HIS A 6 -13.81 -40.49 -16.56
C HIS A 6 -12.60 -39.59 -16.26
N PRO A 7 -11.57 -39.55 -17.13
CA PRO A 7 -10.46 -38.65 -16.92
C PRO A 7 -11.00 -37.22 -16.99
N LEU A 8 -11.04 -36.55 -15.84
CA LEU A 8 -11.38 -35.14 -15.79
C LEU A 8 -10.43 -34.37 -16.72
N ARG A 9 -10.99 -33.43 -17.49
CA ARG A 9 -10.21 -32.46 -18.25
C ARG A 9 -9.18 -31.79 -17.33
N PRO A 10 -8.01 -31.36 -17.84
CA PRO A 10 -6.94 -30.79 -17.03
C PRO A 10 -7.42 -29.66 -16.09
N LEU A 11 -8.33 -28.80 -16.55
CA LEU A 11 -8.95 -27.76 -15.73
C LEU A 11 -9.83 -28.34 -14.60
N GLY A 12 -10.59 -29.39 -14.87
CA GLY A 12 -11.44 -30.06 -13.87
C GLY A 12 -10.61 -30.64 -12.72
N ARG A 13 -9.47 -31.27 -13.02
CA ARG A 13 -8.52 -31.77 -12.01
C ARG A 13 -7.91 -30.65 -11.17
N TRP A 14 -7.61 -29.51 -11.79
CA TRP A 14 -7.07 -28.35 -11.10
C TRP A 14 -8.10 -27.75 -10.14
N LEU A 15 -9.34 -27.52 -10.61
CA LEU A 15 -10.42 -26.94 -9.79
C LEU A 15 -10.80 -27.84 -8.61
N SER A 16 -10.96 -29.15 -8.85
CA SER A 16 -11.27 -30.10 -7.78
C SER A 16 -10.14 -30.17 -6.76
N GLY A 17 -8.88 -30.15 -7.21
CA GLY A 17 -7.71 -30.15 -6.36
C GLY A 17 -7.58 -28.88 -5.52
N PHE A 18 -7.76 -27.71 -6.15
CA PHE A 18 -7.75 -26.41 -5.50
C PHE A 18 -8.80 -26.34 -4.38
N ALA A 19 -10.05 -26.70 -4.69
CA ALA A 19 -11.15 -26.66 -3.74
C ALA A 19 -10.97 -27.67 -2.59
N ALA A 20 -10.57 -28.91 -2.90
CA ALA A 20 -10.36 -29.94 -1.89
C ALA A 20 -9.23 -29.56 -0.92
N VAL A 21 -8.11 -29.06 -1.43
CA VAL A 21 -6.99 -28.59 -0.62
C VAL A 21 -7.39 -27.36 0.18
N GLY A 22 -8.01 -26.36 -0.46
CA GLY A 22 -8.44 -25.14 0.22
C GLY A 22 -9.41 -25.42 1.37
N LEU A 23 -10.41 -26.28 1.16
CA LEU A 23 -11.36 -26.64 2.22
C LEU A 23 -10.69 -27.42 3.36
N ARG A 24 -9.77 -28.34 3.05
CA ARG A 24 -8.97 -29.06 4.06
C ARG A 24 -8.13 -28.11 4.91
N GLU A 25 -7.53 -27.10 4.29
CA GLU A 25 -6.71 -26.12 5.00
C GLU A 25 -7.56 -25.18 5.84
N LEU A 26 -8.72 -24.73 5.33
CA LEU A 26 -9.68 -23.94 6.11
C LEU A 26 -10.15 -24.68 7.36
N THR A 27 -10.47 -25.97 7.25
CA THR A 27 -10.86 -26.77 8.43
C THR A 27 -9.70 -26.95 9.40
N ALA A 28 -8.47 -27.11 8.90
CA ALA A 28 -7.27 -27.15 9.75
C ALA A 28 -7.03 -25.82 10.50
N TYR A 29 -7.22 -24.69 9.83
CA TYR A 29 -7.13 -23.37 10.44
C TYR A 29 -8.21 -23.16 11.49
N ALA A 30 -9.47 -23.50 11.19
CA ALA A 30 -10.60 -23.37 12.11
C ALA A 30 -10.46 -24.24 13.36
N ALA A 31 -9.87 -25.44 13.23
CA ALA A 31 -9.63 -26.34 14.36
C ALA A 31 -8.40 -25.99 15.21
N SER A 32 -7.56 -25.05 14.76
CA SER A 32 -6.27 -24.74 15.39
C SER A 32 -6.39 -23.53 16.33
N PRO A 33 -6.17 -23.71 17.66
CA PRO A 33 -6.19 -22.59 18.62
C PRO A 33 -5.17 -21.50 18.29
N ALA A 34 -4.03 -21.88 17.70
CA ALA A 34 -3.01 -20.94 17.28
C ALA A 34 -3.52 -19.94 16.22
N THR A 35 -4.48 -20.35 15.38
CA THR A 35 -5.09 -19.46 14.39
C THR A 35 -5.86 -18.36 15.08
N ALA A 36 -6.68 -18.70 16.09
CA ALA A 36 -7.42 -17.71 16.87
C ALA A 36 -6.48 -16.71 17.56
N VAL A 37 -5.37 -17.19 18.12
CA VAL A 37 -4.35 -16.32 18.73
C VAL A 37 -3.76 -15.35 17.70
N VAL A 38 -3.41 -15.82 16.49
CA VAL A 38 -2.85 -14.97 15.43
C VAL A 38 -3.88 -13.92 14.96
N LEU A 39 -5.14 -14.30 14.79
CA LEU A 39 -6.21 -13.36 14.41
C LEU A 39 -6.48 -12.32 15.51
N LEU A 40 -6.50 -12.74 16.77
CA LEU A 40 -6.64 -11.82 17.90
C LEU A 40 -5.44 -10.88 18.02
N ALA A 41 -4.22 -11.40 17.84
CA ALA A 41 -3.00 -10.58 17.86
C ALA A 41 -3.00 -9.54 16.72
N HIS A 42 -3.47 -9.92 15.53
CA HIS A 42 -3.68 -8.99 14.41
C HIS A 42 -4.69 -7.91 14.76
N ALA A 43 -5.88 -8.28 15.24
CA ALA A 43 -6.94 -7.34 15.54
C ALA A 43 -6.54 -6.38 16.66
N VAL A 44 -6.07 -6.91 17.80
CA VAL A 44 -5.63 -6.11 18.95
C VAL A 44 -4.43 -5.25 18.59
N GLY A 45 -3.43 -5.81 17.89
CA GLY A 45 -2.25 -5.07 17.47
C GLY A 45 -2.59 -3.92 16.52
N SER A 46 -3.47 -4.16 15.54
CA SER A 46 -3.93 -3.13 14.61
C SER A 46 -4.68 -2.00 15.33
N LEU A 47 -5.62 -2.36 16.21
CA LEU A 47 -6.42 -1.39 16.96
C LEU A 47 -5.55 -0.60 17.96
N ALA A 48 -4.68 -1.27 18.70
CA ALA A 48 -3.78 -0.61 19.65
C ALA A 48 -2.84 0.37 18.95
N LEU A 49 -2.25 -0.01 17.81
CA LEU A 49 -1.40 0.91 17.05
C LEU A 49 -2.19 2.09 16.49
N ALA A 50 -3.41 1.87 15.99
CA ALA A 50 -4.25 2.95 15.50
C ALA A 50 -4.60 3.96 16.61
N LEU A 51 -4.94 3.47 17.80
CA LEU A 51 -5.32 4.29 18.95
C LEU A 51 -4.13 5.00 19.58
N GLU A 52 -3.04 4.29 19.88
CA GLU A 52 -1.90 4.79 20.65
C GLU A 52 -0.88 5.51 19.77
N VAL A 53 -0.39 4.83 18.73
CA VAL A 53 0.65 5.40 17.83
C VAL A 53 0.02 6.37 16.85
N GLY A 54 -1.16 6.03 16.36
CA GLY A 54 -1.92 6.92 15.50
C GLY A 54 -2.52 8.11 16.25
N ASP A 55 -2.70 8.03 17.57
CA ASP A 55 -3.39 9.05 18.38
C ASP A 55 -4.84 9.33 17.90
N TRP A 56 -5.56 8.26 17.56
CA TRP A 56 -6.88 8.36 16.92
C TRP A 56 -7.91 9.12 17.74
N LEU A 57 -7.91 8.92 19.06
CA LEU A 57 -8.88 9.59 19.92
C LEU A 57 -8.58 11.09 20.04
N ALA A 58 -7.30 11.50 20.13
CA ALA A 58 -6.95 12.91 20.30
C ALA A 58 -6.96 13.70 18.98
N ARG A 59 -6.90 13.02 17.82
CA ARG A 59 -7.02 13.66 16.50
C ARG A 59 -8.35 14.39 16.29
N GLY A 60 -9.41 13.97 16.97
CA GLY A 60 -10.75 14.56 16.82
C GLY A 60 -11.35 14.39 15.42
N SER A 61 -10.83 13.46 14.61
CA SER A 61 -11.35 13.11 13.28
C SER A 61 -11.89 11.68 13.27
N ALA A 62 -13.02 11.47 12.58
CA ALA A 62 -13.63 10.15 12.43
C ALA A 62 -13.03 9.35 11.24
N ASP A 63 -11.74 9.53 10.93
CA ASP A 63 -11.10 8.84 9.79
C ASP A 63 -10.42 7.51 10.20
N LEU A 64 -10.28 6.58 9.25
CA LEU A 64 -9.67 5.25 9.48
C LEU A 64 -8.27 5.10 8.88
N ALA A 65 -7.75 6.12 8.20
CA ALA A 65 -6.36 6.18 7.73
C ALA A 65 -5.30 5.64 8.73
N PRO A 66 -5.43 5.87 10.06
CA PRO A 66 -4.43 5.47 11.04
C PRO A 66 -4.39 3.95 11.26
N LEU A 67 -5.55 3.30 11.17
CA LEU A 67 -5.66 1.84 11.18
C LEU A 67 -4.94 1.24 9.97
N PHE A 68 -5.14 1.82 8.79
CA PHE A 68 -4.55 1.34 7.54
C PHE A 68 -3.05 1.62 7.47
N SER A 69 -2.58 2.78 7.94
CA SER A 69 -1.15 3.11 8.03
C SER A 69 -0.34 2.14 8.92
N ALA A 70 -1.01 1.48 9.88
CA ALA A 70 -0.40 0.45 10.72
C ALA A 70 -0.35 -0.94 10.03
N GLN A 71 -1.22 -1.22 9.05
CA GLN A 71 -1.34 -2.54 8.42
C GLN A 71 -0.04 -3.04 7.78
N PRO A 72 0.79 -2.23 7.08
CA PRO A 72 2.05 -2.69 6.50
C PRO A 72 2.95 -3.37 7.52
N TRP A 73 3.03 -2.79 8.73
CA TRP A 73 3.88 -3.29 9.82
C TRP A 73 3.28 -4.49 10.53
N VAL A 74 1.97 -4.43 10.85
CA VAL A 74 1.28 -5.52 11.54
C VAL A 74 1.22 -6.77 10.65
N LEU A 75 0.80 -6.62 9.39
CA LEU A 75 0.66 -7.73 8.46
C LEU A 75 2.01 -8.34 8.08
N ALA A 76 3.09 -7.55 8.05
CA ALA A 76 4.45 -8.06 7.84
C ALA A 76 4.90 -9.04 8.93
N ALA A 77 4.37 -8.91 10.16
CA ALA A 77 4.61 -9.85 11.26
C ALA A 77 3.58 -10.99 11.29
N ILE A 78 2.29 -10.67 11.13
CA ILE A 78 1.18 -11.62 11.27
C ILE A 78 1.11 -12.62 10.11
N CYS A 79 1.28 -12.18 8.87
CA CYS A 79 1.12 -13.06 7.71
C CYS A 79 2.15 -14.20 7.70
N PRO A 80 3.45 -13.95 7.99
CA PRO A 80 4.42 -15.04 8.16
C PRO A 80 4.04 -16.00 9.29
N ALA A 81 3.49 -15.52 10.40
CA ALA A 81 3.04 -16.39 11.49
C ALA A 81 1.87 -17.30 11.07
N LEU A 82 0.94 -16.78 10.25
CA LEU A 82 -0.16 -17.58 9.70
C LEU A 82 0.33 -18.56 8.61
N ALA A 83 1.32 -18.14 7.81
CA ALA A 83 1.82 -18.88 6.67
C ALA A 83 2.92 -19.91 7.02
N MET A 84 3.57 -19.79 8.19
CA MET A 84 4.76 -20.58 8.54
C MET A 84 4.53 -22.09 8.48
N ARG A 85 3.29 -22.55 8.69
CA ARG A 85 2.90 -23.97 8.74
C ARG A 85 2.51 -24.57 7.39
N LEU A 86 2.28 -23.76 6.34
CA LEU A 86 1.74 -24.23 5.05
C LEU A 86 2.50 -25.43 4.47
N TRP A 87 3.83 -25.41 4.58
CA TRP A 87 4.71 -26.43 4.01
C TRP A 87 5.72 -27.00 5.00
N ALA A 88 6.19 -26.19 5.96
CA ALA A 88 7.18 -26.62 6.94
C ALA A 88 6.64 -27.74 7.84
N ASP A 89 5.35 -27.72 8.20
CA ASP A 89 4.76 -28.79 9.01
C ASP A 89 4.67 -30.10 8.21
N GLU A 90 4.22 -30.07 6.96
CA GLU A 90 4.10 -31.27 6.11
C GLU A 90 5.45 -32.00 5.93
N ARG A 91 6.56 -31.24 5.90
CA ARG A 91 7.92 -31.81 5.87
C ARG A 91 8.32 -32.40 7.22
N ARG A 92 8.00 -31.69 8.31
CA ARG A 92 8.32 -32.13 9.66
C ARG A 92 7.52 -33.38 10.06
N SER A 93 6.26 -33.50 9.64
CA SER A 93 5.38 -34.64 9.91
C SER A 93 5.57 -35.82 8.96
N GLY A 94 6.43 -35.70 7.93
CA GLY A 94 6.65 -36.75 6.95
C GLY A 94 5.50 -36.97 5.95
N THR A 95 4.45 -36.15 6.00
CA THR A 95 3.29 -36.21 5.09
C THR A 95 3.59 -35.60 3.71
N TRP A 96 4.75 -34.97 3.56
CA TRP A 96 5.28 -34.42 2.32
C TRP A 96 5.27 -35.41 1.13
N GLU A 97 5.68 -36.66 1.36
CA GLU A 97 5.72 -37.69 0.31
C GLU A 97 4.31 -38.08 -0.13
N LEU A 98 3.36 -38.15 0.81
CA LEU A 98 1.96 -38.39 0.51
C LEU A 98 1.39 -37.25 -0.33
N LEU A 99 1.64 -35.99 0.07
CA LEU A 99 1.15 -34.81 -0.64
C LEU A 99 1.68 -34.74 -2.08
N ARG A 100 2.93 -35.16 -2.32
CA ARG A 100 3.53 -35.22 -3.66
C ARG A 100 3.06 -36.40 -4.51
N SER A 101 2.57 -37.46 -3.87
CA SER A 101 2.00 -38.62 -4.57
C SER A 101 0.54 -38.40 -5.02
N LEU A 102 -0.14 -37.39 -4.47
CA LEU A 102 -1.51 -37.06 -4.84
C LEU A 102 -1.62 -36.67 -6.32
N PRO A 103 -2.66 -37.10 -7.04
CA PRO A 103 -2.89 -36.74 -8.45
C PRO A 103 -3.43 -35.30 -8.60
N VAL A 104 -2.91 -34.36 -7.81
CA VAL A 104 -3.28 -32.94 -7.79
C VAL A 104 -2.11 -32.12 -8.34
N PRO A 105 -2.35 -31.23 -9.32
CA PRO A 105 -1.28 -30.39 -9.85
C PRO A 105 -0.68 -29.49 -8.76
N ALA A 106 0.65 -29.33 -8.75
CA ALA A 106 1.36 -28.52 -7.75
C ALA A 106 0.85 -27.07 -7.67
N THR A 107 0.41 -26.49 -8.80
CA THR A 107 -0.17 -25.15 -8.83
C THR A 107 -1.50 -25.07 -8.09
N ALA A 108 -2.34 -26.11 -8.14
CA ALA A 108 -3.58 -26.17 -7.37
C ALA A 108 -3.30 -26.34 -5.87
N LEU A 109 -2.27 -27.11 -5.50
CA LEU A 109 -1.84 -27.25 -4.11
C LEU A 109 -1.39 -25.90 -3.51
N VAL A 110 -0.54 -25.17 -4.24
CA VAL A 110 -0.07 -23.84 -3.82
C VAL A 110 -1.22 -22.85 -3.73
N ALA A 111 -2.03 -22.75 -4.79
CA ALA A 111 -3.14 -21.81 -4.83
C ALA A 111 -4.19 -22.12 -3.74
N GLY A 112 -4.53 -23.39 -3.51
CA GLY A 112 -5.51 -23.79 -2.51
C GLY A 112 -5.06 -23.48 -1.07
N LYS A 113 -3.81 -23.79 -0.73
CA LYS A 113 -3.21 -23.44 0.57
C LYS A 113 -3.14 -21.92 0.79
N LEU A 114 -2.70 -21.18 -0.23
CA LEU A 114 -2.63 -19.72 -0.15
C LEU A 114 -4.01 -19.09 0.00
N ALA A 115 -5.00 -19.52 -0.80
CA ALA A 115 -6.37 -19.01 -0.74
C ALA A 115 -7.03 -19.29 0.62
N ALA A 116 -6.79 -20.46 1.22
CA ALA A 116 -7.28 -20.76 2.56
C ALA A 116 -6.71 -19.80 3.62
N ALA A 117 -5.38 -19.57 3.61
CA ALA A 117 -4.75 -18.61 4.51
C ALA A 117 -5.26 -17.17 4.27
N TRP A 118 -5.49 -16.80 3.01
CA TRP A 118 -5.98 -15.47 2.64
C TRP A 118 -7.41 -15.24 3.13
N LEU A 119 -8.29 -16.23 2.99
CA LEU A 119 -9.67 -16.19 3.53
C LEU A 119 -9.70 -16.12 5.07
N VAL A 120 -8.80 -16.84 5.75
CA VAL A 120 -8.66 -16.74 7.21
C VAL A 120 -8.22 -15.34 7.61
N LEU A 121 -7.34 -14.70 6.84
CA LEU A 121 -6.91 -13.34 7.11
C LEU A 121 -7.99 -12.29 6.77
N THR A 122 -8.89 -12.56 5.82
CA THR A 122 -10.11 -11.74 5.63
C THR A 122 -10.94 -11.67 6.91
N LEU A 123 -11.05 -12.77 7.66
CA LEU A 123 -11.69 -12.75 8.98
C LEU A 123 -10.91 -11.88 9.98
N GLY A 124 -9.58 -11.93 9.95
CA GLY A 124 -8.73 -11.05 10.77
C GLY A 124 -8.98 -9.56 10.50
N LEU A 125 -9.05 -9.17 9.23
CA LEU A 125 -9.41 -7.80 8.84
C LEU A 125 -10.84 -7.45 9.27
N ALA A 126 -11.79 -8.38 9.18
CA ALA A 126 -13.15 -8.14 9.67
C ALA A 126 -13.18 -7.88 11.20
N LEU A 127 -12.25 -8.45 11.96
CA LEU A 127 -12.14 -8.19 13.40
C LEU A 127 -11.61 -6.78 13.74
N THR A 128 -11.10 -6.01 12.77
CA THR A 128 -10.76 -4.59 12.97
C THR A 128 -11.93 -3.64 12.67
N ALA A 129 -13.04 -4.15 12.13
CA ALA A 129 -14.26 -3.39 11.86
C ALA A 129 -14.86 -2.65 13.07
N PRO A 130 -14.68 -3.08 14.35
CA PRO A 130 -15.14 -2.30 15.50
C PRO A 130 -14.66 -0.84 15.50
N LEU A 131 -13.47 -0.53 14.98
CA LEU A 131 -13.01 0.85 14.88
C LEU A 131 -13.82 1.67 13.86
N TRP A 132 -14.23 1.05 12.74
CA TRP A 132 -15.14 1.70 11.79
C TRP A 132 -16.48 2.00 12.43
N PHE A 133 -17.06 1.05 13.15
CA PHE A 133 -18.32 1.29 13.87
C PHE A 133 -18.19 2.36 14.95
N ALA A 134 -17.07 2.39 15.68
CA ALA A 134 -16.78 3.45 16.65
C ALA A 134 -16.67 4.82 15.96
N ALA A 135 -15.97 4.90 14.82
CA ALA A 135 -15.87 6.12 14.02
C ALA A 135 -17.25 6.59 13.54
N ALA A 136 -18.10 5.67 13.05
CA ALA A 136 -19.47 5.96 12.60
C ALA A 136 -20.42 6.37 13.73
N TRP A 137 -20.10 5.99 14.97
CA TRP A 137 -20.88 6.41 16.13
C TRP A 137 -20.45 7.77 16.67
N LEU A 138 -19.15 8.09 16.57
CA LEU A 138 -18.56 9.33 17.08
C LEU A 138 -18.56 10.48 16.06
N GLY A 139 -18.70 10.17 14.77
CA GLY A 139 -18.71 11.15 13.68
C GLY A 139 -19.20 10.53 12.38
N ASP A 140 -18.68 11.04 11.26
CA ASP A 140 -19.11 10.66 9.91
C ASP A 140 -17.90 10.17 9.09
N PRO A 141 -17.49 8.89 9.25
CA PRO A 141 -16.34 8.32 8.56
C PRO A 141 -16.67 8.16 7.07
N ASP A 142 -15.76 8.59 6.20
CA ASP A 142 -15.89 8.37 4.75
C ASP A 142 -15.88 6.85 4.44
N PRO A 143 -16.99 6.27 3.98
CA PRO A 143 -17.09 4.84 3.70
C PRO A 143 -16.22 4.43 2.51
N GLY A 144 -15.98 5.35 1.57
CA GLY A 144 -15.09 5.17 0.43
C GLY A 144 -13.64 4.97 0.85
N MET A 145 -13.15 5.84 1.75
CA MET A 145 -11.82 5.69 2.35
C MET A 145 -11.70 4.38 3.13
N ALA A 146 -12.74 4.02 3.90
CA ALA A 146 -12.77 2.77 4.66
C ALA A 146 -12.65 1.55 3.75
N LEU A 147 -13.48 1.47 2.71
CA LEU A 147 -13.48 0.35 1.76
C LEU A 147 -12.17 0.27 0.96
N ALA A 148 -11.62 1.40 0.53
CA ALA A 148 -10.34 1.46 -0.14
C ALA A 148 -9.21 0.93 0.76
N GLY A 149 -9.14 1.38 2.01
CA GLY A 149 -8.17 0.91 2.99
C GLY A 149 -8.29 -0.59 3.28
N TYR A 150 -9.50 -1.12 3.44
CA TYR A 150 -9.70 -2.56 3.61
C TYR A 150 -9.28 -3.38 2.37
N LEU A 151 -9.52 -2.85 1.16
CA LEU A 151 -9.06 -3.47 -0.07
C LEU A 151 -7.52 -3.48 -0.15
N GLY A 152 -6.87 -2.38 0.19
CA GLY A 152 -5.41 -2.27 0.31
C GLY A 152 -4.84 -3.31 1.25
N ALA A 153 -5.33 -3.31 2.50
CA ALA A 153 -4.92 -4.25 3.53
C ALA A 153 -5.14 -5.71 3.12
N TRP A 154 -6.22 -6.01 2.38
CA TRP A 154 -6.51 -7.35 1.88
C TRP A 154 -5.54 -7.79 0.77
N LEU A 155 -5.18 -6.91 -0.17
CA LEU A 155 -4.18 -7.18 -1.21
C LEU A 155 -2.78 -7.34 -0.62
N LEU A 156 -2.43 -6.46 0.32
CA LEU A 156 -1.19 -6.46 1.09
C LEU A 156 -1.01 -7.77 1.88
N ALA A 157 -2.06 -8.19 2.58
CA ALA A 157 -2.17 -9.48 3.25
C ALA A 157 -1.85 -10.64 2.30
N GLY A 158 -2.43 -10.66 1.09
CA GLY A 158 -2.16 -11.67 0.08
C GLY A 158 -0.67 -11.75 -0.28
N ALA A 159 -0.01 -10.61 -0.51
CA ALA A 159 1.40 -10.55 -0.83
C ALA A 159 2.28 -11.11 0.31
N TYR A 160 2.06 -10.69 1.56
CA TYR A 160 2.82 -11.20 2.69
C TYR A 160 2.55 -12.68 3.01
N LEU A 161 1.32 -13.18 2.78
CA LEU A 161 1.02 -14.60 2.89
C LEU A 161 1.75 -15.42 1.82
N ALA A 162 1.87 -14.90 0.59
CA ALA A 162 2.64 -15.56 -0.47
C ALA A 162 4.14 -15.61 -0.12
N ILE A 163 4.69 -14.51 0.40
CA ILE A 163 6.07 -14.43 0.93
C ILE A 163 6.28 -15.46 2.03
N GLY A 164 5.41 -15.47 3.05
CA GLY A 164 5.47 -16.42 4.15
C GLY A 164 5.30 -17.88 3.71
N GLY A 165 4.44 -18.13 2.72
CA GLY A 165 4.26 -19.44 2.10
C GLY A 165 5.52 -19.93 1.39
N PHE A 166 6.19 -19.04 0.66
CA PHE A 166 7.49 -19.33 0.06
C PHE A 166 8.57 -19.61 1.11
N ALA A 167 8.67 -18.76 2.15
CA ALA A 167 9.59 -18.99 3.26
C ALA A 167 9.34 -20.34 3.96
N SER A 168 8.07 -20.71 4.19
CA SER A 168 7.66 -22.03 4.68
C SER A 168 8.09 -23.15 3.74
N ALA A 169 8.02 -22.93 2.43
CA ALA A 169 8.51 -23.87 1.42
C ALA A 169 10.04 -23.93 1.30
N LEU A 170 10.81 -23.06 1.96
CA LEU A 170 12.27 -23.20 2.08
C LEU A 170 12.69 -23.83 3.41
N ALA A 171 11.90 -23.63 4.46
CA ALA A 171 12.22 -24.07 5.81
C ALA A 171 11.92 -25.57 6.06
N ARG A 172 12.65 -26.13 7.04
CA ARG A 172 12.41 -27.46 7.60
C ARG A 172 11.59 -27.44 8.91
N SER A 173 11.43 -26.26 9.52
CA SER A 173 10.67 -26.08 10.75
C SER A 173 9.81 -24.81 10.67
N PRO A 174 8.63 -24.77 11.32
CA PRO A 174 7.77 -23.58 11.33
C PRO A 174 8.46 -22.33 11.92
N VAL A 175 9.33 -22.50 12.91
CA VAL A 175 10.06 -21.36 13.52
C VAL A 175 10.98 -20.69 12.49
N VAL A 176 11.76 -21.48 11.73
CA VAL A 176 12.63 -20.92 10.69
C VAL A 176 11.80 -20.30 9.55
N ALA A 177 10.67 -20.92 9.20
CA ALA A 177 9.74 -20.37 8.22
C ALA A 177 9.21 -18.99 8.64
N PHE A 178 8.82 -18.85 9.91
CA PHE A 178 8.35 -17.59 10.47
C PHE A 178 9.42 -16.51 10.42
N VAL A 179 10.63 -16.79 10.93
CA VAL A 179 11.72 -15.80 10.97
C VAL A 179 12.09 -15.34 9.57
N LEU A 180 12.23 -16.27 8.62
CA LEU A 180 12.56 -15.93 7.23
C LEU A 180 11.44 -15.13 6.57
N GLY A 181 10.18 -15.55 6.73
CA GLY A 181 9.04 -14.83 6.17
C GLY A 181 8.88 -13.43 6.75
N ALA A 182 9.03 -13.28 8.07
CA ALA A 182 8.97 -11.99 8.76
C ALA A 182 10.09 -11.06 8.33
N ALA A 183 11.33 -11.57 8.21
CA ALA A 183 12.45 -10.78 7.71
C ALA A 183 12.22 -10.29 6.28
N MET A 184 11.75 -11.16 5.38
CA MET A 184 11.46 -10.81 3.99
C MET A 184 10.33 -9.78 3.88
N SER A 185 9.23 -9.98 4.62
CA SER A 185 8.10 -9.06 4.65
C SER A 185 8.52 -7.69 5.19
N LEU A 186 9.17 -7.66 6.36
CA LEU A 186 9.64 -6.42 6.98
C LEU A 186 10.67 -5.68 6.13
N ALA A 187 11.56 -6.39 5.44
CA ALA A 187 12.52 -5.76 4.54
C ALA A 187 11.81 -5.00 3.40
N LEU A 188 10.77 -5.59 2.80
CA LEU A 188 9.95 -4.92 1.78
C LEU A 188 9.12 -3.77 2.36
N THR A 189 8.59 -3.91 3.57
CA THR A 189 7.85 -2.83 4.25
C THR A 189 8.76 -1.64 4.56
N ALA A 190 9.93 -1.91 5.12
CA ALA A 190 10.84 -0.90 5.63
C ALA A 190 11.70 -0.25 4.55
N ALA A 191 11.78 -0.80 3.34
CA ALA A 191 12.64 -0.31 2.26
C ALA A 191 12.44 1.19 1.98
N GLY A 192 11.19 1.65 1.88
CA GLY A 192 10.88 3.08 1.70
C GLY A 192 11.31 3.96 2.86
N ALA A 193 11.08 3.51 4.10
CA ALA A 193 11.48 4.23 5.30
C ALA A 193 13.01 4.29 5.46
N LEU A 194 13.71 3.19 5.17
CA LEU A 194 15.17 3.11 5.20
C LEU A 194 15.83 4.04 4.16
N ARG A 195 15.22 4.16 2.98
CA ARG A 195 15.61 5.14 1.95
C ARG A 195 15.40 6.57 2.44
N ALA A 196 14.21 6.87 2.96
CA ALA A 196 13.85 8.21 3.44
C ALA A 196 14.76 8.69 4.60
N LEU A 197 15.18 7.76 5.48
CA LEU A 197 16.06 8.06 6.60
C LEU A 197 17.56 8.01 6.24
N GLY A 198 17.92 7.69 5.00
CA GLY A 198 19.31 7.57 4.55
C GLY A 198 20.09 6.41 5.21
N LEU A 199 19.41 5.55 5.98
CA LEU A 199 20.04 4.49 6.77
C LEU A 199 20.60 3.35 5.91
N ALA A 200 20.08 3.20 4.68
CA ALA A 200 20.53 2.16 3.76
C ALA A 200 21.84 2.51 3.01
N GLY A 201 22.18 3.80 2.90
CA GLY A 201 23.31 4.28 2.11
C GLY A 201 24.70 3.84 2.61
N ALA A 202 24.80 3.39 3.87
CA ALA A 202 26.05 2.87 4.43
C ALA A 202 26.26 1.37 4.17
N ALA A 203 25.23 0.62 3.79
CA ALA A 203 25.26 -0.85 3.73
C ALA A 203 24.93 -1.44 2.35
N LEU A 204 24.20 -0.70 1.50
CA LEU A 204 23.73 -1.19 0.21
C LEU A 204 23.94 -0.15 -0.90
N PRO A 205 24.14 -0.58 -2.16
CA PRO A 205 24.17 0.30 -3.32
C PRO A 205 22.87 1.10 -3.46
N ALA A 206 22.96 2.38 -3.83
CA ALA A 206 21.80 3.28 -3.96
C ALA A 206 20.71 2.70 -4.90
N ASP A 207 21.11 2.15 -6.05
CA ASP A 207 20.19 1.56 -7.02
C ASP A 207 19.34 0.41 -6.44
N LEU A 208 19.91 -0.38 -5.51
CA LEU A 208 19.22 -1.49 -4.87
C LEU A 208 18.25 -1.00 -3.79
N VAL A 209 18.61 0.10 -3.11
CA VAL A 209 17.74 0.76 -2.14
C VAL A 209 16.54 1.40 -2.85
N ASP A 210 16.78 2.05 -3.99
CA ASP A 210 15.72 2.67 -4.79
C ASP A 210 14.78 1.60 -5.38
N ALA A 211 15.33 0.56 -6.00
CA ALA A 211 14.52 -0.57 -6.49
C ALA A 211 13.70 -1.25 -5.38
N ALA A 212 14.26 -1.39 -4.16
CA ALA A 212 13.55 -1.96 -3.03
C ALA A 212 12.44 -1.01 -2.51
N ALA A 213 12.68 0.30 -2.51
CA ALA A 213 11.69 1.28 -2.12
C ALA A 213 10.54 1.38 -3.12
N ASP A 214 10.82 1.21 -4.41
CA ASP A 214 9.80 1.18 -5.48
C ASP A 214 8.92 -0.07 -5.41
N LEU A 215 9.45 -1.17 -4.85
CA LEU A 215 8.68 -2.38 -4.49
C LEU A 215 8.01 -2.26 -3.10
N GLY A 216 8.19 -1.14 -2.41
CA GLY A 216 7.72 -0.93 -1.04
C GLY A 216 6.21 -1.01 -0.92
N LEU A 217 5.73 -2.01 -0.18
CA LEU A 217 4.30 -2.27 -0.01
C LEU A 217 3.58 -1.26 0.90
N ALA A 218 4.30 -0.51 1.72
CA ALA A 218 3.73 0.54 2.57
C ALA A 218 3.19 1.71 1.75
N ALA A 219 3.89 2.14 0.69
CA ALA A 219 3.45 3.24 -0.17
C ALA A 219 2.17 2.89 -0.97
N ALA A 220 2.02 1.61 -1.33
CA ALA A 220 0.78 1.13 -1.95
C ALA A 220 -0.40 1.29 -0.99
N GLU A 221 -0.23 0.90 0.28
CA GLU A 221 -1.25 1.03 1.33
C GLU A 221 -1.60 2.48 1.64
N ASP A 222 -0.63 3.40 1.67
CA ASP A 222 -0.88 4.82 1.92
C ASP A 222 -1.85 5.42 0.87
N SER A 223 -1.76 4.97 -0.38
CA SER A 223 -2.70 5.38 -1.44
C SER A 223 -4.12 4.90 -1.12
N PHE A 224 -4.28 3.63 -0.73
CA PHE A 224 -5.58 3.08 -0.34
C PHE A 224 -6.15 3.72 0.92
N ALA A 225 -5.32 4.00 1.92
CA ALA A 225 -5.70 4.66 3.16
C ALA A 225 -6.26 6.08 2.92
N SER A 226 -5.83 6.74 1.84
CA SER A 226 -6.39 8.01 1.39
C SER A 226 -7.69 7.92 0.58
N GLY A 227 -8.19 6.71 0.30
CA GLY A 227 -9.38 6.51 -0.55
C GLY A 227 -9.08 6.41 -2.05
N VAL A 228 -7.80 6.48 -2.45
CA VAL A 228 -7.38 6.47 -3.85
C VAL A 228 -6.90 5.08 -4.25
N VAL A 229 -7.65 4.44 -5.15
CA VAL A 229 -7.29 3.15 -5.74
C VAL A 229 -6.50 3.39 -7.03
N GLU A 230 -5.19 3.23 -6.93
CA GLU A 230 -4.30 3.34 -8.07
C GLU A 230 -3.97 1.98 -8.67
N LEU A 231 -3.85 1.93 -10.00
CA LEU A 231 -3.51 0.70 -10.71
C LEU A 231 -2.18 0.10 -10.21
N ARG A 232 -1.17 0.94 -9.93
CA ARG A 232 0.11 0.47 -9.36
C ARG A 232 -0.08 -0.24 -8.02
N SER A 233 -0.92 0.33 -7.15
CA SER A 233 -1.12 -0.13 -5.77
C SER A 233 -1.92 -1.42 -5.74
N VAL A 234 -2.72 -1.68 -6.77
CA VAL A 234 -3.40 -2.97 -6.97
C VAL A 234 -2.47 -4.01 -7.61
N LEU A 235 -1.78 -3.65 -8.69
CA LEU A 235 -0.99 -4.60 -9.47
C LEU A 235 0.26 -5.07 -8.73
N LEU A 236 0.95 -4.19 -7.99
CA LEU A 236 2.20 -4.56 -7.32
C LEU A 236 2.00 -5.72 -6.30
N PRO A 237 1.04 -5.65 -5.34
CA PRO A 237 0.76 -6.78 -4.46
C PRO A 237 0.35 -8.06 -5.22
N LEU A 238 -0.47 -7.95 -6.27
CA LEU A 238 -0.91 -9.11 -7.06
C LEU A 238 0.26 -9.78 -7.81
N LEU A 239 1.19 -8.98 -8.34
CA LEU A 239 2.41 -9.48 -8.97
C LEU A 239 3.31 -10.19 -7.96
N LEU A 240 3.43 -9.65 -6.74
CA LEU A 240 4.16 -10.31 -5.67
C LEU A 240 3.49 -11.63 -5.24
N VAL A 241 2.16 -11.66 -5.16
CA VAL A 241 1.40 -12.91 -4.93
C VAL A 241 1.75 -13.95 -6.01
N ALA A 242 1.68 -13.57 -7.28
CA ALA A 242 1.96 -14.47 -8.39
C ALA A 242 3.42 -14.95 -8.39
N LEU A 243 4.38 -14.04 -8.17
CA LEU A 243 5.80 -14.33 -8.07
C LEU A 243 6.08 -15.34 -6.94
N PHE A 244 5.68 -15.04 -5.72
CA PHE A 244 5.97 -15.91 -4.57
C PHE A 244 5.20 -17.22 -4.60
N ALA A 245 3.99 -17.26 -5.16
CA ALA A 245 3.29 -18.52 -5.44
C ALA A 245 4.04 -19.38 -6.47
N TYR A 246 4.57 -18.77 -7.54
CA TYR A 246 5.38 -19.48 -8.51
C TYR A 246 6.70 -19.99 -7.91
N LEU A 247 7.39 -19.17 -7.11
CA LEU A 247 8.61 -19.58 -6.41
C LEU A 247 8.34 -20.71 -5.42
N THR A 248 7.19 -20.66 -4.72
CA THR A 248 6.72 -21.75 -3.87
C THR A 248 6.56 -23.04 -4.68
N ARG A 249 5.92 -22.98 -5.87
CA ARG A 249 5.86 -24.14 -6.78
C ARG A 249 7.29 -24.67 -7.02
N LEU A 250 8.23 -23.83 -7.43
CA LEU A 250 9.59 -24.29 -7.75
C LEU A 250 10.27 -24.96 -6.55
N ALA A 251 10.10 -24.41 -5.36
CA ALA A 251 10.66 -24.94 -4.11
C ALA A 251 10.08 -26.32 -3.73
N ILE A 252 8.80 -26.60 -4.04
CA ILE A 252 8.15 -27.86 -3.70
C ILE A 252 8.36 -28.99 -4.74
N GLY A 253 8.92 -28.68 -5.91
CA GLY A 253 9.04 -29.60 -7.05
C GLY A 253 10.00 -30.80 -6.85
N PRO A 254 9.96 -31.79 -7.77
CA PRO A 254 10.63 -33.08 -7.56
C PRO A 254 12.15 -33.05 -7.39
N ASN A 255 12.84 -32.09 -8.01
CA ASN A 255 14.29 -31.92 -7.94
C ASN A 255 14.72 -30.79 -6.98
N ALA A 256 14.05 -30.65 -5.83
CA ALA A 256 14.31 -29.60 -4.83
C ALA A 256 15.72 -29.66 -4.20
N GLN A 257 16.41 -30.81 -4.26
CA GLN A 257 17.73 -30.99 -3.65
C GLN A 257 18.86 -30.18 -4.36
N GLY A 258 18.62 -29.66 -5.57
CA GLY A 258 19.48 -28.70 -6.29
C GLY A 258 18.86 -27.30 -6.46
N ALA A 259 18.00 -26.88 -5.51
CA ALA A 259 17.15 -25.69 -5.65
C ALA A 259 17.92 -24.35 -5.74
N ALA A 260 19.09 -24.21 -5.11
CA ALA A 260 19.77 -22.91 -5.05
C ALA A 260 20.05 -22.30 -6.44
N GLY A 261 20.58 -23.07 -7.40
CA GLY A 261 20.83 -22.60 -8.77
C GLY A 261 19.58 -22.53 -9.66
N ARG A 262 18.59 -23.41 -9.45
CA ARG A 262 17.36 -23.47 -10.27
C ARG A 262 16.27 -22.51 -9.82
N VAL A 263 16.29 -22.05 -8.57
CA VAL A 263 15.40 -21.00 -8.08
C VAL A 263 16.03 -19.65 -8.41
N ALA A 264 17.35 -19.47 -8.27
CA ALA A 264 18.02 -18.20 -8.51
C ALA A 264 17.80 -17.61 -9.92
N ALA A 265 17.91 -18.39 -11.00
CA ALA A 265 17.75 -17.88 -12.36
C ALA A 265 16.30 -17.44 -12.73
N PRO A 266 15.25 -18.26 -12.52
CA PRO A 266 13.87 -17.80 -12.71
C PRO A 266 13.41 -16.81 -11.63
N PHE A 267 13.99 -16.85 -10.42
CA PHE A 267 13.78 -15.80 -9.41
C PHE A 267 14.27 -14.46 -9.93
N ALA A 268 15.51 -14.39 -10.43
CA ALA A 268 16.06 -13.18 -11.00
C ALA A 268 15.25 -12.72 -12.22
N GLY A 269 14.86 -13.63 -13.12
CA GLY A 269 14.06 -13.29 -14.30
C GLY A 269 12.66 -12.78 -13.98
N ILE A 270 11.92 -13.45 -13.07
CA ILE A 270 10.55 -13.06 -12.73
C ILE A 270 10.57 -11.86 -11.78
N ALA A 271 11.50 -11.78 -10.83
CA ALA A 271 11.68 -10.58 -10.01
C ALA A 271 12.08 -9.38 -10.89
N ALA A 272 12.93 -9.57 -11.91
CA ALA A 272 13.26 -8.52 -12.87
C ALA A 272 12.05 -8.11 -13.73
N VAL A 273 11.19 -9.05 -14.12
CA VAL A 273 9.93 -8.72 -14.84
C VAL A 273 8.94 -8.02 -13.91
N THR A 274 8.76 -8.50 -12.68
CA THR A 274 7.90 -7.85 -11.67
C THR A 274 8.41 -6.45 -11.35
N LEU A 275 9.72 -6.27 -11.20
CA LEU A 275 10.36 -4.98 -10.99
C LEU A 275 10.24 -4.09 -12.24
N ALA A 276 10.52 -4.61 -13.44
CA ALA A 276 10.38 -3.86 -14.68
C ALA A 276 8.92 -3.46 -14.96
N VAL A 277 7.95 -4.28 -14.57
CA VAL A 277 6.52 -3.95 -14.65
C VAL A 277 6.17 -2.91 -13.59
N ALA A 278 6.64 -3.05 -12.34
CA ALA A 278 6.41 -2.06 -11.28
C ALA A 278 7.00 -0.68 -11.66
N LEU A 279 8.26 -0.66 -12.13
CA LEU A 279 8.94 0.54 -12.62
C LEU A 279 8.29 1.09 -13.89
N GLY A 280 7.90 0.22 -14.82
CA GLY A 280 7.19 0.58 -16.04
C GLY A 280 5.82 1.19 -15.78
N LEU A 281 5.08 0.69 -14.78
CA LEU A 281 3.80 1.27 -14.35
C LEU A 281 3.99 2.67 -13.75
N GLY A 282 5.06 2.88 -12.98
CA GLY A 282 5.44 4.19 -12.45
C GLY A 282 5.86 5.18 -13.54
N ALA A 283 6.71 4.75 -14.47
CA ALA A 283 7.25 5.58 -15.55
C ALA A 283 6.24 5.86 -16.68
N ALA A 284 5.31 4.95 -16.94
CA ALA A 284 4.31 5.09 -18.01
C ALA A 284 3.20 6.12 -17.68
N GLY A 285 3.20 6.69 -16.47
CA GLY A 285 2.13 7.62 -16.06
C GLY A 285 0.76 6.96 -16.17
N LEU A 286 0.66 5.63 -16.01
CA LEU A 286 -0.60 4.89 -15.94
C LEU A 286 -1.27 5.18 -14.59
N THR A 287 -1.55 6.46 -14.36
CA THR A 287 -2.24 7.05 -13.22
C THR A 287 -3.74 6.96 -13.41
N GLN A 288 -4.24 5.80 -13.85
CA GLN A 288 -5.67 5.55 -13.68
C GLN A 288 -5.92 5.43 -12.17
N ARG A 289 -6.36 6.54 -11.60
CA ARG A 289 -6.74 6.72 -10.21
C ARG A 289 -8.24 6.62 -10.15
N LEU A 290 -8.74 5.62 -9.43
CA LEU A 290 -10.14 5.57 -9.04
C LEU A 290 -10.24 6.16 -7.64
N ASP A 291 -10.83 7.35 -7.54
CA ASP A 291 -11.17 7.96 -6.26
C ASP A 291 -12.48 7.37 -5.76
N LEU A 292 -12.45 6.75 -4.59
CA LEU A 292 -13.64 6.15 -3.96
C LEU A 292 -14.26 7.03 -2.88
N THR A 293 -13.67 8.19 -2.56
CA THR A 293 -14.15 9.08 -1.49
C THR A 293 -15.57 9.62 -1.77
N GLU A 294 -16.35 9.82 -0.72
CA GLU A 294 -17.80 10.09 -0.81
C GLU A 294 -18.12 11.40 -1.55
N ASP A 295 -17.29 12.42 -1.40
CA ASP A 295 -17.44 13.71 -2.11
C ASP A 295 -16.58 13.80 -3.38
N GLY A 296 -15.87 12.73 -3.76
CA GLY A 296 -14.78 12.83 -4.74
C GLY A 296 -13.76 13.89 -4.34
N ARG A 297 -13.27 13.85 -3.10
CA ARG A 297 -12.41 14.90 -2.51
C ARG A 297 -11.10 15.12 -3.27
N HIS A 298 -10.71 14.16 -4.11
CA HIS A 298 -9.56 14.27 -5.02
C HIS A 298 -9.99 14.45 -6.50
N ALA A 299 -11.29 14.45 -6.80
CA ALA A 299 -11.87 14.78 -8.09
C ALA A 299 -12.34 16.23 -8.14
N LEU A 300 -12.11 16.90 -9.26
CA LEU A 300 -12.62 18.26 -9.47
C LEU A 300 -14.14 18.24 -9.58
N ALA A 301 -14.81 19.16 -8.87
CA ALA A 301 -16.24 19.38 -9.02
C ALA A 301 -16.60 19.66 -10.50
N PRO A 302 -17.75 19.16 -11.02
CA PRO A 302 -18.15 19.34 -12.41
C PRO A 302 -18.12 20.81 -12.86
N GLU A 303 -18.59 21.71 -12.00
CA GLU A 303 -18.62 23.16 -12.22
C GLU A 303 -17.20 23.74 -12.30
N THR A 304 -16.27 23.22 -11.48
CA THR A 304 -14.86 23.64 -11.54
C THR A 304 -14.23 23.20 -12.85
N ARG A 305 -14.56 22.00 -13.36
CA ARG A 305 -14.08 21.55 -14.68
C ARG A 305 -14.64 22.41 -15.81
N GLU A 306 -15.92 22.80 -15.75
CA GLU A 306 -16.52 23.70 -16.74
C GLU A 306 -15.85 25.08 -16.73
N VAL A 307 -15.58 25.63 -15.54
CA VAL A 307 -14.86 26.91 -15.41
C VAL A 307 -13.43 26.80 -15.95
N LEU A 308 -12.72 25.71 -15.67
CA LEU A 308 -11.37 25.50 -16.19
C LEU A 308 -11.35 25.28 -17.71
N ALA A 309 -12.40 24.67 -18.26
CA ALA A 309 -12.54 24.46 -19.71
C ALA A 309 -12.94 25.74 -20.46
N SER A 310 -13.63 26.67 -19.80
CA SER A 310 -14.05 27.96 -20.37
C SER A 310 -13.02 29.08 -20.24
N LEU A 311 -11.83 28.79 -19.71
CA LEU A 311 -10.73 29.78 -19.65
C LEU A 311 -10.29 30.15 -21.07
N ASP A 312 -10.66 31.32 -21.58
CA ASP A 312 -10.30 31.77 -22.94
C ASP A 312 -8.84 32.22 -23.10
N GLU A 313 -8.15 32.47 -21.99
CA GLU A 313 -6.79 33.00 -21.94
C GLU A 313 -5.93 32.25 -20.92
N PRO A 314 -4.58 32.26 -21.08
CA PRO A 314 -3.69 31.62 -20.14
C PRO A 314 -3.69 32.33 -18.77
N LEU A 315 -4.06 31.61 -17.72
CA LEU A 315 -4.05 32.10 -16.34
C LEU A 315 -2.81 31.58 -15.61
N ARG A 316 -2.09 32.47 -14.93
CA ARG A 316 -0.93 32.13 -14.10
C ARG A 316 -1.33 32.13 -12.62
N LEU A 317 -1.10 31.02 -11.94
CA LEU A 317 -1.27 30.92 -10.49
C LEU A 317 0.12 30.76 -9.85
N THR A 318 0.49 31.68 -8.96
CA THR A 318 1.72 31.62 -8.18
C THR A 318 1.37 31.29 -6.73
N LEU A 319 1.70 30.07 -6.30
CA LEU A 319 1.61 29.65 -4.90
C LEU A 319 2.89 30.07 -4.18
N THR A 320 2.74 30.82 -3.10
CA THR A 320 3.87 31.22 -2.26
C THR A 320 3.77 30.55 -0.90
N TYR A 321 4.82 29.82 -0.52
CA TYR A 321 4.85 29.04 0.72
C TYR A 321 6.21 29.13 1.42
N SER A 322 6.21 29.38 2.73
CA SER A 322 7.40 29.34 3.58
C SER A 322 7.63 27.92 4.10
N GLU A 323 8.35 27.10 3.34
CA GLU A 323 8.46 25.67 3.64
C GLU A 323 9.26 25.38 4.92
N SER A 324 10.33 26.12 5.20
CA SER A 324 11.13 25.94 6.42
C SER A 324 10.30 26.18 7.70
N VAL A 325 9.50 27.25 7.73
CA VAL A 325 8.64 27.61 8.86
C VAL A 325 7.41 26.71 8.93
N GLY A 326 6.80 26.44 7.78
CA GLY A 326 5.58 25.65 7.67
C GLY A 326 5.75 24.19 8.06
N ARG A 327 6.94 23.59 7.87
CA ARG A 327 7.25 22.23 8.38
C ARG A 327 7.15 22.13 9.90
N GLY A 328 7.38 23.23 10.62
CA GLY A 328 7.23 23.33 12.08
C GLY A 328 5.77 23.42 12.55
N VAL A 329 4.82 23.62 11.65
CA VAL A 329 3.38 23.74 11.95
C VAL A 329 2.61 22.67 11.14
N PRO A 330 2.36 21.47 11.72
CA PRO A 330 1.83 20.32 10.98
C PRO A 330 0.52 20.58 10.22
N VAL A 331 -0.35 21.42 10.78
CA VAL A 331 -1.61 21.83 10.15
C VAL A 331 -1.35 22.56 8.83
N VAL A 332 -0.45 23.55 8.84
CA VAL A 332 -0.12 24.35 7.66
C VAL A 332 0.62 23.52 6.62
N ALA A 333 1.54 22.63 7.03
CA ALA A 333 2.20 21.71 6.11
C ALA A 333 1.23 20.73 5.42
N ARG A 334 0.14 20.34 6.08
CA ARG A 334 -0.94 19.55 5.44
C ARG A 334 -1.74 20.41 4.47
N THR A 335 -2.16 21.62 4.86
CA THR A 335 -2.91 22.53 3.99
C THR A 335 -2.12 22.89 2.73
N ALA A 336 -0.82 23.20 2.86
CA ALA A 336 0.05 23.50 1.72
C ALA A 336 0.13 22.35 0.73
N ARG A 337 0.30 21.10 1.20
CA ARG A 337 0.26 19.90 0.34
C ARG A 337 -1.08 19.75 -0.38
N ARG A 338 -2.19 19.95 0.33
CA ARG A 338 -3.53 19.86 -0.26
C ARG A 338 -3.78 20.94 -1.33
N VAL A 339 -3.29 22.16 -1.11
CA VAL A 339 -3.36 23.25 -2.08
C VAL A 339 -2.52 22.93 -3.32
N ARG A 340 -1.29 22.42 -3.15
CA ARG A 340 -0.45 21.96 -4.27
C ARG A 340 -1.16 20.89 -5.11
N GLU A 341 -1.68 19.85 -4.45
CA GLU A 341 -2.41 18.77 -5.12
C GLU A 341 -3.63 19.28 -5.89
N LEU A 342 -4.37 20.24 -5.32
CA LEU A 342 -5.53 20.87 -5.97
C LEU A 342 -5.13 21.70 -7.19
N LEU A 343 -4.06 22.50 -7.09
CA LEU A 343 -3.56 23.32 -8.20
C LEU A 343 -3.02 22.44 -9.34
N ASP A 344 -2.37 21.33 -9.02
CA ASP A 344 -1.93 20.34 -10.01
C ASP A 344 -3.12 19.69 -10.71
N ALA A 345 -4.19 19.37 -9.98
CA ALA A 345 -5.43 18.88 -10.57
C ALA A 345 -6.06 19.94 -11.50
N TYR A 346 -6.13 21.21 -11.08
CA TYR A 346 -6.62 22.31 -11.93
C TYR A 346 -5.78 22.45 -13.20
N ARG A 347 -4.45 22.38 -13.08
CA ARG A 347 -3.52 22.47 -14.20
C ARG A 347 -3.78 21.35 -15.22
N ALA A 348 -3.90 20.11 -14.75
CA ALA A 348 -4.17 18.96 -15.59
C ALA A 348 -5.52 19.08 -16.32
N ALA A 349 -6.56 19.60 -15.66
CA ALA A 349 -7.89 19.76 -16.25
C ALA A 349 -8.02 20.96 -17.20
N SER A 350 -7.18 21.99 -17.06
CA SER A 350 -7.22 23.22 -17.87
C SER A 350 -6.75 23.09 -19.32
N GLY A 351 -6.30 21.91 -19.75
CA GLY A 351 -5.78 21.70 -21.11
C GLY A 351 -4.55 22.55 -21.46
N GLY A 352 -3.77 22.96 -20.45
CA GLY A 352 -2.56 23.77 -20.61
C GLY A 352 -2.77 25.29 -20.55
N ARG A 353 -4.02 25.75 -20.32
CA ARG A 353 -4.33 27.18 -20.14
C ARG A 353 -4.04 27.67 -18.72
N LEU A 354 -3.85 26.80 -17.74
CA LEU A 354 -3.43 27.17 -16.40
C LEU A 354 -1.94 26.87 -16.19
N VAL A 355 -1.15 27.89 -15.84
CA VAL A 355 0.27 27.76 -15.50
C VAL A 355 0.44 27.97 -13.99
N VAL A 356 0.73 26.89 -13.28
CA VAL A 356 1.03 26.93 -11.85
C VAL A 356 2.54 27.09 -11.66
N ARG A 357 2.94 28.08 -10.85
CA ARG A 357 4.30 28.33 -10.39
C ARG A 357 4.33 28.30 -8.86
N GLU A 358 5.39 27.76 -8.29
CA GLU A 358 5.63 27.81 -6.87
C GLU A 358 6.81 28.72 -6.56
N VAL A 359 6.68 29.52 -5.50
CA VAL A 359 7.73 30.39 -4.96
C VAL A 359 7.89 30.07 -3.48
N LEU A 360 9.12 29.73 -3.08
CA LEU A 360 9.45 29.53 -1.68
C LEU A 360 9.83 30.88 -1.07
N ALA A 361 9.06 31.33 -0.09
CA ALA A 361 9.32 32.57 0.65
C ALA A 361 10.01 32.23 1.97
N GLU A 362 11.34 32.21 1.95
CA GLU A 362 12.14 31.82 3.11
C GLU A 362 12.42 33.02 4.03
N PRO A 363 12.44 32.82 5.37
CA PRO A 363 12.67 33.92 6.29
C PRO A 363 14.01 34.64 6.06
N PHE A 364 13.98 35.97 6.12
CA PHE A 364 15.14 36.85 5.94
C PHE A 364 15.81 36.74 4.56
N ASP A 365 15.08 36.28 3.55
CA ASP A 365 15.51 36.20 2.16
C ASP A 365 14.76 37.21 1.27
N ALA A 366 15.34 37.55 0.10
CA ALA A 366 14.70 38.46 -0.85
C ALA A 366 13.33 37.96 -1.35
N SER A 367 13.07 36.64 -1.25
CA SER A 367 11.77 36.03 -1.55
C SER A 367 10.66 36.43 -0.58
N GLU A 368 10.97 36.75 0.68
CA GLU A 368 10.02 37.25 1.68
C GLU A 368 9.53 38.65 1.29
N ASP A 369 10.46 39.56 0.96
CA ASP A 369 10.13 40.91 0.51
C ASP A 369 9.30 40.89 -0.78
N ALA A 370 9.62 39.99 -1.71
CA ALA A 370 8.86 39.79 -2.95
C ALA A 370 7.43 39.29 -2.68
N ALA A 371 7.25 38.36 -1.73
CA ALA A 371 5.93 37.86 -1.35
C ALA A 371 5.03 38.97 -0.79
N VAL A 372 5.58 39.86 0.03
CA VAL A 372 4.86 41.04 0.56
C VAL A 372 4.55 42.04 -0.55
N ALA A 373 5.49 42.27 -1.48
CA ALA A 373 5.27 43.14 -2.64
C ALA A 373 4.15 42.65 -3.55
N ASP A 374 3.98 41.33 -3.67
CA ASP A 374 2.87 40.67 -4.38
C ASP A 374 1.53 40.73 -3.62
N GLY A 375 1.49 41.38 -2.44
CA GLY A 375 0.28 41.61 -1.66
C GLY A 375 -0.09 40.48 -0.70
N LEU A 376 0.82 39.54 -0.43
CA LEU A 376 0.60 38.47 0.54
C LEU A 376 0.80 38.96 1.98
N VAL A 377 0.06 38.35 2.92
CA VAL A 377 0.11 38.72 4.33
C VAL A 377 0.65 37.53 5.13
N PRO A 378 1.78 37.68 5.85
CA PRO A 378 2.33 36.59 6.64
C PRO A 378 1.47 36.31 7.88
N ALA A 379 1.31 35.02 8.18
CA ALA A 379 0.84 34.56 9.48
C ALA A 379 2.00 34.47 10.49
N ALA A 380 1.67 34.45 11.78
CA ALA A 380 2.66 34.27 12.83
C ALA A 380 3.10 32.79 12.91
N GLY A 381 4.36 32.53 12.55
CA GLY A 381 5.00 31.22 12.70
C GLY A 381 5.70 31.04 14.04
N PRO A 382 6.21 29.82 14.33
CA PRO A 382 7.01 29.54 15.52
C PRO A 382 8.21 30.50 15.64
N GLY A 383 8.45 31.01 16.85
CA GLY A 383 9.54 31.97 17.09
C GLY A 383 9.30 33.36 16.48
N GLY A 384 8.06 33.67 16.06
CA GLY A 384 7.71 34.97 15.46
C GLY A 384 8.16 35.11 14.00
N GLN A 385 8.60 34.03 13.37
CA GLN A 385 8.98 34.03 11.95
C GLN A 385 7.74 34.20 11.07
N ALA A 386 7.88 34.93 9.96
CA ALA A 386 6.82 35.11 8.99
C ALA A 386 6.50 33.79 8.30
N LEU A 387 5.22 33.41 8.28
CA LEU A 387 4.73 32.21 7.62
C LEU A 387 3.83 32.62 6.45
N PHE A 388 4.28 32.38 5.22
CA PHE A 388 3.47 32.60 4.03
C PHE A 388 2.79 31.30 3.59
N LEU A 389 1.50 31.40 3.29
CA LEU A 389 0.74 30.43 2.50
C LEU A 389 -0.33 31.22 1.74
N GLY A 390 -0.02 31.63 0.52
CA GLY A 390 -0.86 32.54 -0.25
C GLY A 390 -0.83 32.23 -1.75
N LEU A 391 -1.81 32.75 -2.47
CA LEU A 391 -1.98 32.49 -3.91
C LEU A 391 -2.18 33.79 -4.67
N VAL A 392 -1.41 34.00 -5.72
CA VAL A 392 -1.53 35.15 -6.63
C VAL A 392 -1.96 34.64 -8.00
N ALA A 393 -3.05 35.16 -8.53
CA ALA A 393 -3.56 34.85 -9.86
C ALA A 393 -3.37 36.04 -10.79
N ALA A 394 -2.83 35.81 -11.99
CA ALA A 394 -2.62 36.84 -13.01
C ALA A 394 -3.03 36.32 -14.39
N ASN A 395 -3.75 37.13 -15.18
CA ASN A 395 -4.09 36.83 -16.58
C ASN A 395 -3.16 37.55 -17.57
N SER A 396 -3.43 37.42 -18.88
CA SER A 396 -2.68 38.09 -19.95
C SER A 396 -2.92 39.59 -20.10
N VAL A 397 -3.90 40.15 -19.39
CA VAL A 397 -4.34 41.55 -19.50
C VAL A 397 -4.03 42.34 -18.22
N ASP A 398 -3.05 41.87 -17.43
CA ASP A 398 -2.55 42.47 -16.19
C ASP A 398 -3.57 42.55 -15.03
N ASP A 399 -4.69 41.81 -15.07
CA ASP A 399 -5.54 41.64 -13.89
C ASP A 399 -4.87 40.71 -12.89
N VAL A 400 -4.61 41.22 -11.69
CA VAL A 400 -4.04 40.46 -10.58
C VAL A 400 -5.08 40.31 -9.46
N ARG A 401 -5.29 39.07 -9.03
CA ARG A 401 -6.10 38.73 -7.85
C ARG A 401 -5.22 38.05 -6.82
N VAL A 402 -5.27 38.53 -5.58
CA VAL A 402 -4.43 38.02 -4.50
C VAL A 402 -5.32 37.40 -3.44
N MET A 403 -5.02 36.16 -3.08
CA MET A 403 -5.51 35.52 -1.86
C MET A 403 -4.39 35.61 -0.82
N PRO A 404 -4.44 36.63 0.07
CA PRO A 404 -3.29 37.06 0.85
C PRO A 404 -2.83 36.04 1.88
N LEU A 405 -3.76 35.23 2.40
CA LEU A 405 -3.48 34.13 3.32
C LEU A 405 -4.55 33.04 3.13
N ILE A 406 -4.11 31.81 2.89
CA ILE A 406 -4.95 30.62 2.89
C ILE A 406 -4.97 30.08 4.31
N THR A 407 -6.12 30.21 4.97
CA THR A 407 -6.33 29.66 6.31
C THR A 407 -6.59 28.15 6.22
N PRO A 408 -6.08 27.35 7.17
CA PRO A 408 -6.27 25.90 7.21
C PRO A 408 -7.73 25.43 7.22
#